data_AF-A0A925KWM8-F1
#
_entry.id   AF-A0A925KWM8-F1
#
_cell.length_a   1.000
_cell.length_b   1.000
_cell.length_c   1.000
_cell.angle_alpha   90.00
_cell.angle_beta   90.00
_cell.angle_gamma   90.00
#
_symmetry.space_group_name_H-M   'P 1'
#
loop_
_entity.id
_entity.type
_entity.pdbx_description
1 polymer ?
#
loop_
_entity_poly.entity_id
_entity_poly.type
_entity_poly.pdbx_seq_one_letter_code
_entity_poly.pdbx_strand_id
1 'polypeptide(L)'
;MNRIRPDVDVVKDLLEAVLTARPDSTFIRSLLVQYEERGGLSKKQLQGLYDKANRIDNIPVGKLATLEAIILKKPTRFKSALPATEQEVTKDPQVALMLESILSKYPQHKRVVFLQSKYNNNEALSAAESTELSKFYKLLK
;
A
#
# COMPACT_ATOMS: atom_id res chain seq x y z
N MET A 1 0.21 0.27 32.10
CA MET A 1 1.58 -0.22 32.36
C MET A 1 1.94 0.17 33.79
N ASN A 2 1.92 -0.76 34.75
CA ASN A 2 2.40 -0.45 36.09
C ASN A 2 3.93 -0.30 36.02
N ARG A 3 4.41 0.94 36.15
CA ARG A 3 5.84 1.24 36.17
C ARG A 3 6.36 0.83 37.56
N ILE A 4 7.34 -0.07 37.60
CA ILE A 4 8.01 -0.52 38.84
C ILE A 4 8.77 0.65 39.50
N ARG A 5 9.17 1.65 38.69
CA ARG A 5 9.65 2.98 39.11
C ARG A 5 9.04 4.03 38.17
N PRO A 6 8.05 4.82 38.58
CA PRO A 6 7.39 5.80 37.70
C PRO A 6 8.35 6.89 37.22
N ASP A 7 9.41 7.15 37.99
CA ASP A 7 10.38 8.23 37.76
C ASP A 7 11.38 7.96 36.64
N VAL A 8 11.53 6.70 36.20
CA VAL A 8 12.52 6.35 35.16
C VAL A 8 11.80 6.16 33.82
N ASP A 9 11.92 7.16 32.95
CA ASP A 9 11.42 7.12 31.58
C ASP A 9 12.57 7.00 30.58
N VAL A 10 13.00 5.75 30.33
CA VAL A 10 14.13 5.47 29.44
C VAL A 10 13.91 6.00 28.02
N VAL A 11 12.67 6.05 27.53
CA VAL A 11 12.37 6.52 26.17
C VAL A 11 12.53 8.03 26.09
N LYS A 12 12.00 8.77 27.08
CA LYS A 12 12.17 10.23 27.17
C LYS A 12 13.63 10.61 27.30
N ASP A 13 14.36 9.98 28.22
CA ASP A 13 15.79 10.21 28.43
C ASP A 13 16.60 10.03 27.14
N LEU A 14 16.27 8.99 26.35
CA LEU A 14 16.98 8.73 25.10
C LEU A 14 16.64 9.76 24.03
N LEU A 15 15.37 10.20 23.93
CA LEU A 15 14.96 11.24 23.00
C LEU A 15 15.69 12.55 23.28
N GLU A 16 15.79 12.95 24.54
CA GLU A 16 16.54 14.13 24.98
C GLU A 16 18.03 13.99 24.68
N ALA A 17 18.65 12.87 25.10
CA ALA A 17 20.08 12.64 24.86
C ALA A 17 20.46 12.63 23.37
N VAL A 18 19.62 12.01 22.53
CA VAL A 18 19.83 12.00 21.07
C VAL A 18 19.63 13.39 20.48
N LEU A 19 18.67 14.16 20.98
CA LEU A 19 18.43 15.54 20.51
C LEU A 19 19.57 16.48 20.91
N THR A 20 20.15 16.31 22.10
CA THR A 20 21.34 17.06 22.54
C THR A 20 22.54 16.74 21.66
N ALA A 21 22.74 15.47 21.31
CA ALA A 21 23.84 15.05 20.44
C ALA A 21 23.62 15.43 18.95
N ARG A 22 22.36 15.52 18.50
CA ARG A 22 21.97 15.88 17.13
C ARG A 22 20.79 16.85 17.10
N PRO A 23 21.02 18.15 17.38
CA PRO A 23 19.96 19.14 17.45
C PRO A 23 19.26 19.40 16.10
N ASP A 24 19.96 19.14 15.00
CA ASP A 24 19.47 19.33 13.62
C ASP A 24 18.46 18.27 13.17
N SER A 25 18.29 17.20 13.97
CA SER A 25 17.40 16.10 13.63
C SER A 25 15.93 16.49 13.85
N THR A 26 15.29 16.97 12.79
CA THR A 26 13.84 17.25 12.75
C THR A 26 13.01 16.01 13.12
N PHE A 27 13.48 14.82 12.74
CA PHE A 27 12.87 13.54 13.09
C PHE A 27 12.79 13.31 14.60
N ILE A 28 13.90 13.47 15.32
CA ILE A 28 13.95 13.23 16.78
C ILE A 28 13.13 14.28 17.52
N ARG A 29 13.19 15.54 17.07
CA ARG A 29 12.34 16.62 17.61
C ARG A 29 10.86 16.30 17.47
N SER A 30 10.44 15.80 16.31
CA SER A 30 9.06 15.36 16.09
C SER A 30 8.66 14.18 16.97
N LEU A 31 9.56 13.21 17.17
CA LEU A 31 9.30 12.07 18.07
C LEU A 31 9.15 12.50 19.53
N LEU A 32 9.95 13.46 19.99
CA LEU A 32 9.87 13.99 21.36
C LEU A 32 8.50 14.63 21.61
N VAL A 33 8.07 15.54 20.73
CA VAL A 33 6.74 16.17 20.82
C VAL A 33 5.63 15.13 20.83
N GLN A 34 5.67 14.16 19.92
CA GLN A 34 4.66 13.10 19.86
C GLN A 34 4.63 12.24 21.14
N TYR A 35 5.80 11.97 21.73
CA TYR A 35 5.91 11.22 22.96
C TYR A 35 5.33 12.00 24.15
N GLU A 36 5.60 13.29 24.22
CA GLU A 36 5.06 14.18 25.26
C GLU A 36 3.54 14.34 25.16
N GLU A 37 3.01 14.52 23.94
CA GLU A 37 1.58 14.68 23.70
C GLU A 37 0.76 13.41 23.93
N ARG A 38 1.30 12.25 23.52
CA ARG A 38 0.54 10.98 23.44
C ARG A 38 0.97 9.94 24.47
N GLY A 39 2.10 10.15 25.15
CA GLY A 39 2.69 9.23 26.13
C GLY A 39 3.27 7.94 25.53
N GLY A 40 3.37 7.82 24.20
CA GLY A 40 3.82 6.58 23.58
C GLY A 40 4.18 6.69 22.10
N LEU A 41 5.12 5.81 21.69
CA LEU A 41 5.56 5.68 20.30
C LEU A 41 5.22 4.29 19.73
N SER A 42 5.01 4.26 18.42
CA SER A 42 4.84 3.02 17.66
C SER A 42 6.15 2.21 17.60
N LYS A 43 6.05 0.90 17.32
CA LYS A 43 7.22 0.02 17.20
C LYS A 43 8.25 0.54 16.20
N LYS A 44 7.79 1.04 15.05
CA LYS A 44 8.68 1.58 14.00
C LYS A 44 9.39 2.87 14.43
N GLN A 45 8.70 3.72 15.20
CA GLN A 45 9.30 4.94 15.72
C GLN A 45 10.38 4.64 16.77
N LEU A 46 10.13 3.67 17.66
CA LEU A 46 11.14 3.23 18.62
C LEU A 46 12.35 2.59 17.93
N GLN A 47 12.14 1.82 16.85
CA GLN A 47 13.24 1.30 16.03
C GLN A 47 14.06 2.45 15.41
N GLY A 48 13.37 3.44 14.84
CA GLY A 48 14.04 4.63 14.30
C GLY A 48 14.82 5.41 15.35
N LEU A 49 14.32 5.49 16.59
CA LEU A 49 15.04 6.07 17.72
C LEU A 49 16.29 5.24 18.06
N TYR A 50 16.16 3.91 18.17
CA TYR A 50 17.27 3.00 18.43
C TYR A 50 18.38 3.16 17.39
N ASP A 51 18.04 3.15 16.09
CA ASP A 51 19.02 3.24 15.00
C ASP A 51 19.77 4.58 15.01
N LYS A 52 19.13 5.67 15.48
CA LYS A 52 19.78 6.98 15.64
C LYS A 52 20.65 7.02 16.88
N ALA A 53 20.17 6.45 17.98
CA ALA A 53 20.88 6.41 19.25
C ALA A 53 22.13 5.53 19.18
N ASN A 54 22.06 4.38 18.50
CA ASN A 54 23.19 3.46 18.33
C ASN A 54 24.36 4.04 17.51
N ARG A 55 24.18 5.21 16.88
CA ARG A 55 25.23 5.93 16.12
C ARG A 55 25.89 7.04 16.94
N ILE A 56 25.56 7.15 18.22
CA ILE A 56 26.09 8.16 19.14
C ILE A 56 26.87 7.42 20.23
N ASP A 57 28.17 7.67 20.31
CA ASP A 57 29.08 6.94 21.19
C ASP A 57 28.80 7.17 22.69
N ASN A 58 28.18 8.30 23.03
CA ASN A 58 27.95 8.73 24.42
C ASN A 58 26.59 8.30 25.00
N ILE A 59 25.94 7.29 24.40
CA ILE A 59 24.66 6.79 24.91
C ILE A 59 24.88 5.55 25.80
N PRO A 60 24.31 5.51 27.02
CA PRO A 60 24.45 4.37 27.91
C PRO A 60 23.88 3.08 27.31
N VAL A 61 24.72 2.03 27.24
CA VAL A 61 24.37 0.72 26.68
C VAL A 61 23.14 0.09 27.36
N GLY A 62 23.00 0.27 28.68
CA GLY A 62 21.84 -0.24 29.42
C GLY A 62 20.51 0.38 28.98
N LYS A 63 20.51 1.67 28.59
CA LYS A 63 19.30 2.35 28.09
C LYS A 63 18.94 1.87 26.68
N LEU A 64 19.95 1.64 25.83
CA LEU A 64 19.75 1.04 24.50
C LEU A 64 19.17 -0.38 24.58
N ALA A 65 19.73 -1.23 25.45
CA ALA A 65 19.22 -2.58 25.66
C ALA A 65 17.77 -2.58 26.18
N THR A 66 17.43 -1.62 27.04
CA THR A 66 16.05 -1.48 27.53
C THR A 66 15.09 -1.04 26.42
N LEU A 67 15.51 -0.10 25.56
CA LEU A 67 14.73 0.30 24.39
C LEU A 67 14.50 -0.89 23.44
N GLU A 68 15.53 -1.68 23.20
CA GLU A 68 15.47 -2.89 22.38
C GLU A 68 14.48 -3.92 22.95
N ALA A 69 14.52 -4.16 24.27
CA ALA A 69 13.55 -5.03 24.94
C ALA A 69 12.11 -4.51 24.82
N ILE A 70 11.88 -3.19 24.85
CA ILE A 70 10.57 -2.59 24.63
C ILE A 70 10.11 -2.82 23.18
N ILE A 71 11.01 -2.69 22.19
CA ILE A 71 10.71 -2.94 20.77
C ILE A 71 10.32 -4.40 20.55
N LEU A 72 11.07 -5.35 21.13
CA LEU A 72 10.81 -6.79 20.99
C LEU A 72 9.45 -7.18 21.58
N LYS A 73 9.04 -6.58 22.70
CA LYS A 73 7.72 -6.82 23.32
C LYS A 73 6.55 -6.30 22.50
N LYS A 74 6.75 -5.36 21.57
CA LYS A 74 5.66 -4.82 20.76
C LYS A 74 5.30 -5.77 19.60
N PRO A 75 4.01 -6.04 19.35
CA PRO A 75 3.60 -6.94 18.27
C PRO A 75 3.95 -6.37 16.90
N THR A 76 4.38 -7.24 15.98
CA THR A 76 4.53 -6.92 14.56
C THR A 76 3.18 -7.05 13.86
N ARG A 77 2.59 -5.93 13.46
CA ARG A 77 1.40 -5.94 12.59
C ARG A 77 1.85 -5.89 11.13
N PHE A 78 1.60 -6.96 10.40
CA PHE A 78 1.79 -7.00 8.95
C PHE A 78 0.61 -6.34 8.25
N LYS A 79 0.88 -5.63 7.15
CA LYS A 79 -0.19 -5.22 6.24
C LYS A 79 -0.66 -6.46 5.48
N SER A 80 -1.96 -6.61 5.28
CA SER A 80 -2.51 -7.65 4.42
C SER A 80 -1.89 -7.56 3.03
N ALA A 81 -1.68 -8.71 2.38
CA ALA A 81 -1.28 -8.72 0.98
C ALA A 81 -2.32 -7.93 0.17
N LEU A 82 -1.85 -7.12 -0.77
CA LEU A 82 -2.73 -6.48 -1.73
C LEU A 82 -3.45 -7.57 -2.54
N PRO A 83 -4.74 -7.40 -2.89
CA PRO A 83 -5.39 -8.32 -3.81
C PRO A 83 -4.57 -8.40 -5.10
N ALA A 84 -4.54 -9.59 -5.70
CA ALA A 84 -3.87 -9.77 -6.99
C ALA A 84 -4.43 -8.73 -7.97
N THR A 85 -3.53 -7.97 -8.61
CA THR A 85 -3.91 -7.06 -9.69
C THR A 85 -4.62 -7.88 -10.75
N GLU A 86 -5.93 -7.67 -10.93
CA GLU A 86 -6.67 -8.25 -12.05
C GLU A 86 -5.92 -7.87 -13.32
N GLN A 87 -5.49 -8.88 -14.07
CA GLN A 87 -4.80 -8.67 -15.33
C GLN A 87 -5.74 -7.83 -16.21
N GLU A 88 -5.26 -6.67 -16.66
CA GLU A 88 -5.99 -5.87 -17.63
C GLU A 88 -6.31 -6.76 -18.82
N VAL A 89 -7.60 -7.03 -19.05
CA VAL A 89 -8.07 -7.79 -20.20
C VAL A 89 -7.63 -7.01 -21.43
N THR A 90 -6.59 -7.50 -22.13
CA THR A 90 -6.10 -6.89 -23.37
C THR A 90 -7.20 -6.97 -24.41
N LYS A 91 -7.84 -5.83 -24.66
CA LYS A 91 -8.87 -5.69 -25.69
C LYS A 91 -8.27 -6.01 -27.05
N ASP A 92 -8.86 -6.99 -27.73
CA ASP A 92 -8.48 -7.31 -29.10
C ASP A 92 -8.95 -6.19 -30.05
N PRO A 93 -8.05 -5.49 -30.78
CA PRO A 93 -8.43 -4.44 -31.70
C PRO A 93 -9.24 -4.95 -32.90
N GLN A 94 -9.11 -6.22 -33.28
CA GLN A 94 -9.89 -6.78 -34.41
C GLN A 94 -11.38 -6.87 -34.08
N VAL A 95 -11.70 -7.19 -32.83
CA VAL A 95 -13.09 -7.28 -32.35
C VAL A 95 -13.77 -5.90 -32.42
N ALA A 96 -13.06 -4.83 -32.05
CA ALA A 96 -13.59 -3.46 -32.15
C ALA A 96 -13.96 -3.10 -33.59
N LEU A 97 -13.06 -3.37 -34.55
CA LEU A 97 -13.30 -3.10 -35.97
C LEU A 97 -14.52 -3.86 -36.52
N MET A 98 -14.67 -5.14 -36.13
CA MET A 98 -15.84 -5.93 -36.53
C MET A 98 -17.13 -5.37 -35.95
N LEU A 99 -17.15 -5.00 -34.67
CA LEU A 99 -18.33 -4.40 -34.02
C LEU A 99 -18.74 -3.09 -34.70
N GLU A 100 -17.79 -2.19 -34.93
CA GLU A 100 -18.05 -0.89 -35.58
C GLU A 100 -18.58 -1.06 -37.00
N SER A 101 -18.00 -1.96 -37.79
CA SER A 101 -18.43 -2.20 -39.17
C SER A 101 -19.87 -2.72 -39.26
N ILE A 102 -20.29 -3.59 -38.34
CA ILE A 102 -21.65 -4.14 -38.31
C ILE A 102 -22.64 -3.07 -37.84
N LEU A 103 -22.31 -2.33 -36.79
CA LEU A 103 -23.20 -1.30 -36.25
C LEU A 103 -23.32 -0.08 -37.17
N SER A 104 -22.32 0.18 -38.01
CA SER A 104 -22.41 1.22 -39.04
C SER A 104 -23.49 0.93 -40.08
N LYS A 105 -23.64 -0.34 -40.51
CA LYS A 105 -24.72 -0.75 -41.44
C LYS A 105 -26.04 -1.04 -40.73
N TYR A 106 -26.00 -1.64 -39.54
CA TYR A 106 -27.16 -2.09 -38.78
C TYR A 106 -27.10 -1.60 -37.32
N PRO A 107 -27.41 -0.32 -37.07
CA PRO A 107 -27.25 0.29 -35.74
C PRO A 107 -28.17 -0.33 -34.67
N GLN A 108 -29.28 -0.97 -35.07
CA GLN A 108 -30.23 -1.62 -34.17
C GLN A 108 -30.00 -3.13 -34.00
N HIS A 109 -28.83 -3.66 -34.40
CA HIS A 109 -28.55 -5.09 -34.29
C HIS A 109 -28.34 -5.50 -32.82
N LYS A 110 -29.43 -5.90 -32.14
CA LYS A 110 -29.49 -6.19 -30.69
C LYS A 110 -28.32 -7.04 -30.18
N ARG A 111 -27.95 -8.08 -30.92
CA ARG A 111 -26.86 -8.99 -30.51
C ARG A 111 -25.49 -8.32 -30.55
N VAL A 112 -25.23 -7.45 -31.52
CA VAL A 112 -23.92 -6.80 -31.71
C VAL A 112 -23.78 -5.62 -30.75
N VAL A 113 -24.88 -4.91 -30.48
CA VAL A 113 -24.95 -3.90 -29.40
C VAL A 113 -24.63 -4.53 -28.04
N PHE A 114 -25.16 -5.73 -27.76
CA PHE A 114 -24.81 -6.46 -26.54
C PHE A 114 -23.33 -6.83 -26.47
N LEU A 115 -22.74 -7.33 -27.57
CA LEU A 115 -21.31 -7.66 -27.63
C LEU A 115 -20.42 -6.41 -27.49
N GLN A 116 -20.85 -5.26 -28.03
CA GLN A 116 -20.17 -3.98 -27.85
C GLN A 116 -20.20 -3.51 -26.39
N SER A 117 -21.34 -3.66 -25.70
CA SER A 117 -21.44 -3.37 -24.26
C SER A 117 -20.46 -4.19 -23.44
N LYS A 118 -20.38 -5.51 -23.69
CA LYS A 118 -19.39 -6.40 -23.06
C LYS A 118 -17.95 -5.96 -23.32
N TYR A 119 -17.62 -5.68 -24.58
CA TYR A 119 -16.29 -5.21 -24.96
C TYR A 119 -15.93 -3.89 -24.27
N ASN A 120 -16.87 -2.96 -24.16
CA ASN A 120 -16.67 -1.69 -23.48
C ASN A 120 -16.43 -1.87 -21.98
N ASN A 121 -17.10 -2.84 -21.35
CA ASN A 121 -16.98 -3.19 -19.94
C ASN A 121 -15.74 -4.05 -19.61
N ASN A 122 -14.84 -4.28 -20.57
CA ASN A 122 -13.67 -5.16 -20.44
C ASN A 122 -14.02 -6.63 -20.15
N GLU A 123 -15.22 -7.07 -20.51
CA GLU A 123 -15.62 -8.46 -20.39
C GLU A 123 -15.06 -9.29 -21.55
N ALA A 124 -14.52 -10.47 -21.25
CA ALA A 124 -14.05 -11.39 -22.27
C ALA A 124 -15.23 -11.97 -23.08
N LEU A 125 -15.14 -11.92 -24.41
CA LEU A 125 -16.10 -12.60 -25.28
C LEU A 125 -15.84 -14.11 -25.26
N SER A 126 -16.89 -14.91 -25.12
CA SER A 126 -16.78 -16.35 -25.22
C SER A 126 -16.46 -16.79 -26.66
N ALA A 127 -15.90 -18.00 -26.83
CA ALA A 127 -15.61 -18.56 -28.15
C ALA A 127 -16.86 -18.66 -29.06
N ALA A 128 -18.04 -18.87 -28.47
CA ALA A 128 -19.30 -18.85 -29.21
C ALA A 128 -19.62 -17.45 -29.75
N GLU A 129 -19.46 -16.42 -28.90
CA GLU A 129 -19.72 -15.02 -29.24
C GLU A 129 -18.74 -14.48 -30.30
N SER A 130 -17.46 -14.85 -30.25
CA SER A 130 -16.49 -14.48 -31.29
C SER A 130 -16.80 -15.13 -32.65
N THR A 131 -17.30 -16.38 -32.62
CA THR A 131 -17.75 -17.09 -33.82
C THR A 131 -19.02 -16.46 -34.41
N GLU A 132 -19.97 -16.04 -33.56
CA GLU A 132 -21.17 -15.29 -33.98
C GLU A 132 -20.80 -13.96 -34.63
N LEU A 133 -19.91 -13.18 -33.98
CA LEU A 133 -19.44 -11.90 -34.50
C LEU A 133 -18.79 -12.06 -35.89
N SER A 134 -17.97 -13.09 -36.05
CA SER A 134 -17.33 -13.42 -37.33
C SER A 134 -18.35 -13.79 -38.42
N LYS A 135 -19.44 -14.48 -38.07
CA LYS A 135 -20.53 -14.79 -39.01
C LYS A 135 -21.27 -13.53 -39.43
N PHE A 136 -21.64 -12.65 -38.49
CA PHE A 136 -22.31 -11.38 -38.80
C PHE A 136 -21.43 -10.49 -39.68
N TYR A 137 -20.13 -10.44 -39.40
CA TYR A 137 -19.18 -9.69 -40.21
C TYR A 137 -19.09 -10.22 -41.64
N LYS A 138 -19.09 -11.55 -41.84
CA LYS A 138 -19.11 -12.17 -43.18
C LYS A 138 -20.40 -11.86 -43.95
N LEU A 139 -21.53 -11.74 -43.27
CA LEU A 139 -22.83 -11.41 -43.87
C LEU A 139 -22.95 -9.92 -44.28
N LEU A 140 -22.00 -9.06 -43.89
CA LEU A 140 -21.94 -7.68 -44.38
C LEU A 140 -21.36 -7.58 -45.81
N LYS A 141 -20.71 -8.63 -46.31
CA LYS A 141 -20.15 -8.71 -47.68
C LYS A 141 -21.23 -9.07 -48.69
#